data_AF-A0A4S4MQN9-F1
#
_entry.id   AF-A0A4S4MQN9-F1
#
_cell.length_a   1.000
_cell.length_b   1.000
_cell.length_c   1.000
_cell.angle_alpha   90.00
_cell.angle_beta   90.00
_cell.angle_gamma   90.00
#
_symmetry.space_group_name_H-M   'P 1'
#
loop_
_entity.id
_entity.type
_entity.pdbx_description
1 polymer ?
#
loop_
_entity_poly.entity_id
_entity_poly.type
_entity_poly.pdbx_seq_one_letter_code
_entity_poly.pdbx_strand_id
1 'polypeptide(L)'
;MLSLYLALIASIVPTALAGAYAITDTYVGSAFLSSFVHENILDPTHGRVNYLDQATAVSLNLTYAQGNTGCGVQVTTANSYGPSFNSVGGGFYAMERTDSFIKVWFWQRGDGSTPGDMEFGATSVNTDTWGQPSAFFPNTECDIGAHFGPNNVIINTSLCGDWAGIPSVFNGAGCPGDCNTFVDQNPSTFVNAYWEINAIRVYT
;
A
#
# COMPACT_ATOMS: atom_id res chain seq x y z
N MET A 1 -32.60 -76.86 6.78
CA MET A 1 -32.55 -75.46 7.24
C MET A 1 -31.65 -74.71 6.27
N LEU A 2 -32.18 -73.67 5.63
CA LEU A 2 -31.60 -72.96 4.48
C LEU A 2 -30.56 -71.93 4.99
N SER A 3 -29.29 -72.06 4.61
CA SER A 3 -28.27 -71.03 4.92
C SER A 3 -28.33 -69.91 3.88
N LEU A 4 -28.63 -68.70 4.35
CA LEU A 4 -28.70 -67.47 3.57
C LEU A 4 -27.29 -66.87 3.44
N TYR A 5 -26.71 -66.86 2.23
CA TYR A 5 -25.46 -66.15 1.96
C TYR A 5 -25.78 -64.71 1.54
N LEU A 6 -25.38 -63.74 2.36
CA LEU A 6 -25.46 -62.32 2.06
C LEU A 6 -24.23 -61.92 1.21
N ALA A 7 -24.42 -61.74 -0.10
CA ALA A 7 -23.36 -61.23 -0.97
C ALA A 7 -23.29 -59.71 -0.86
N LEU A 8 -22.23 -59.21 -0.22
CA LEU A 8 -21.94 -57.77 -0.13
C LEU A 8 -21.34 -57.33 -1.47
N ILE A 9 -22.14 -56.68 -2.33
CA ILE A 9 -21.64 -56.06 -3.56
C ILE A 9 -21.03 -54.72 -3.16
N ALA A 10 -19.70 -54.66 -3.06
CA ALA A 10 -18.96 -53.42 -2.90
C ALA A 10 -19.03 -52.62 -4.22
N SER A 11 -19.78 -51.52 -4.21
CA SER A 11 -19.82 -50.55 -5.31
C SER A 11 -18.46 -49.88 -5.44
N ILE A 12 -17.75 -50.13 -6.53
CA ILE A 12 -16.50 -49.44 -6.86
C ILE A 12 -16.88 -48.07 -7.42
N VAL A 13 -16.89 -47.06 -6.55
CA VAL A 13 -17.03 -45.66 -6.99
C VAL A 13 -15.69 -45.24 -7.59
N PRO A 14 -15.63 -44.77 -8.85
CA PRO A 14 -14.39 -44.23 -9.41
C PRO A 14 -14.04 -42.96 -8.63
N THR A 15 -12.97 -43.00 -7.84
CA THR A 15 -12.39 -41.79 -7.26
C THR A 15 -11.81 -40.95 -8.39
N ALA A 16 -12.48 -39.86 -8.74
CA ALA A 16 -11.90 -38.83 -9.59
C ALA A 16 -10.69 -38.24 -8.85
N LEU A 17 -9.49 -38.38 -9.42
CA LEU A 17 -8.28 -37.72 -8.94
C LEU A 17 -8.44 -36.21 -9.18
N ALA A 18 -8.64 -35.44 -8.11
CA ALA A 18 -8.55 -33.99 -8.19
C ALA A 18 -7.08 -33.62 -8.47
N GLY A 19 -6.82 -33.02 -9.64
CA GLY A 19 -5.49 -32.50 -9.95
C GLY A 19 -5.16 -31.31 -9.04
N ALA A 20 -4.06 -31.38 -8.31
CA ALA A 20 -3.52 -30.25 -7.59
C ALA A 20 -2.72 -29.37 -8.57
N TYR A 21 -3.14 -28.13 -8.74
CA TYR A 21 -2.44 -27.14 -9.57
C TYR A 21 -1.67 -26.20 -8.65
N ALA A 22 -0.38 -25.98 -8.96
CA ALA A 22 0.46 -25.03 -8.26
C ALA A 22 0.69 -23.80 -9.13
N ILE A 23 0.80 -22.63 -8.50
CA ILE A 23 1.19 -21.40 -9.17
C ILE A 23 2.62 -21.57 -9.69
N THR A 24 2.81 -21.35 -10.99
CA THR A 24 4.13 -21.45 -11.63
C THR A 24 4.73 -20.06 -11.85
N ASP A 25 3.89 -19.07 -12.18
CA ASP A 25 4.31 -17.70 -12.43
C ASP A 25 3.35 -16.69 -11.78
N THR A 26 3.88 -15.56 -11.32
CA THR A 26 3.13 -14.47 -10.71
C THR A 26 3.54 -13.14 -11.37
N TYR A 27 2.57 -12.42 -11.94
CA TYR A 27 2.81 -11.13 -12.60
C TYR A 27 1.96 -10.05 -11.92
N VAL A 28 2.61 -9.12 -11.20
CA VAL A 28 1.93 -8.08 -10.41
C VAL A 28 2.52 -6.71 -10.73
N GLY A 29 1.65 -5.70 -10.84
CA GLY A 29 2.04 -4.32 -11.11
C GLY A 29 2.73 -4.18 -12.47
N SER A 30 3.83 -3.43 -12.53
CA SER A 30 4.57 -3.20 -13.77
C SER A 30 5.07 -4.48 -14.45
N ALA A 31 5.22 -5.59 -13.71
CA ALA A 31 5.57 -6.88 -14.29
C ALA A 31 4.52 -7.37 -15.31
N PHE A 32 3.25 -6.96 -15.18
CA PHE A 32 2.23 -7.26 -16.18
C PHE A 32 2.58 -6.68 -17.55
N LEU A 33 3.10 -5.45 -17.60
CA LEU A 33 3.43 -4.80 -18.88
C LEU A 33 4.74 -5.32 -19.49
N SER A 34 5.62 -5.96 -18.72
CA SER A 34 6.90 -6.48 -19.23
C SER A 34 6.93 -7.99 -19.43
N SER A 35 5.96 -8.73 -18.89
CA SER A 35 5.98 -10.22 -18.91
C SER A 35 5.21 -10.83 -20.07
N PHE A 36 4.46 -10.03 -20.83
CA PHE A 36 3.72 -10.48 -22.00
C PHE A 36 4.23 -9.81 -23.28
N VAL A 37 4.19 -10.56 -24.39
CA VAL A 37 4.41 -10.01 -25.72
C VAL A 37 3.16 -9.26 -26.15
N HIS A 38 3.31 -7.98 -26.48
CA HIS A 38 2.22 -7.14 -26.97
C HIS A 38 2.21 -7.16 -28.49
N GLU A 39 1.20 -7.81 -29.05
CA GLU A 39 1.06 -7.96 -30.50
C GLU A 39 0.55 -6.67 -31.13
N ASN A 40 1.21 -6.24 -32.21
CA ASN A 40 0.75 -5.15 -33.08
C ASN A 40 0.51 -5.72 -34.48
N ILE A 41 -0.55 -6.52 -34.60
CA ILE A 41 -0.91 -7.22 -35.83
C ILE A 41 -2.32 -6.82 -36.28
N LEU A 42 -2.60 -6.95 -37.57
CA LEU A 42 -3.97 -6.89 -38.05
C LEU A 42 -4.73 -8.12 -37.55
N ASP A 43 -6.01 -7.95 -37.20
CA ASP A 43 -6.87 -9.05 -36.76
C ASP A 43 -6.91 -10.15 -37.83
N PRO A 44 -6.34 -11.35 -37.56
CA PRO A 44 -6.30 -12.43 -38.54
C PRO A 44 -7.69 -12.94 -38.95
N THR A 45 -8.69 -12.72 -38.09
CA THR A 45 -10.08 -13.10 -38.34
C THR A 45 -10.87 -12.03 -39.10
N HIS A 46 -10.25 -10.88 -39.39
CA HIS A 46 -10.86 -9.71 -40.02
C HIS A 46 -12.10 -9.21 -39.26
N GLY A 47 -12.08 -9.34 -37.93
CA GLY A 47 -13.10 -8.85 -37.03
C GLY A 47 -13.02 -7.34 -36.81
N ARG A 48 -13.53 -6.89 -35.67
CA ARG A 48 -13.61 -5.46 -35.30
C ARG A 48 -12.52 -5.03 -34.32
N VAL A 49 -11.54 -5.90 -34.05
CA VAL A 49 -10.46 -5.62 -33.09
C VAL A 49 -9.29 -5.00 -33.84
N ASN A 50 -8.70 -3.95 -33.26
CA ASN A 50 -7.44 -3.39 -33.69
C ASN A 50 -6.42 -3.65 -32.59
N TYR A 51 -5.37 -4.43 -32.86
CA TYR A 51 -4.29 -4.65 -31.91
C TYR A 51 -3.32 -3.46 -31.98
N LEU A 52 -2.88 -3.00 -30.82
CA LEU A 52 -1.98 -1.85 -30.69
C LEU A 52 -0.75 -2.30 -29.89
N ASP A 53 0.42 -1.77 -30.25
CA ASP A 53 1.60 -1.98 -29.42
C ASP A 53 1.45 -1.34 -28.03
N GLN A 54 2.24 -1.86 -27.09
CA GLN A 54 2.24 -1.40 -25.70
C GLN A 54 2.51 0.10 -25.55
N ALA A 55 3.44 0.66 -26.32
CA ALA A 55 3.79 2.08 -26.22
C ALA A 55 2.61 2.98 -26.64
N THR A 56 1.89 2.59 -27.69
CA THR A 56 0.68 3.25 -28.17
C THR A 56 -0.46 3.06 -27.17
N ALA A 57 -0.65 1.85 -26.65
CA ALA A 57 -1.69 1.56 -25.66
C ALA A 57 -1.47 2.33 -24.34
N VAL A 58 -0.22 2.46 -23.87
CA VAL A 58 0.13 3.24 -22.68
C VAL A 58 -0.02 4.75 -22.95
N SER A 59 0.44 5.25 -24.10
CA SER A 59 0.34 6.69 -24.41
C SER A 59 -1.11 7.17 -24.62
N LEU A 60 -1.99 6.29 -25.10
CA LEU A 60 -3.43 6.53 -25.22
C LEU A 60 -4.21 6.11 -23.95
N ASN A 61 -3.53 5.68 -22.90
CA ASN A 61 -4.11 5.23 -21.63
C ASN A 61 -5.16 4.10 -21.79
N LEU A 62 -4.95 3.22 -22.77
CA LEU A 62 -5.78 2.03 -23.04
C LEU A 62 -5.35 0.82 -22.19
N THR A 63 -4.13 0.85 -21.65
CA THR A 63 -3.61 -0.11 -20.66
C THR A 63 -2.63 0.57 -19.72
N TYR A 64 -2.67 0.25 -18.43
CA TYR A 64 -1.71 0.74 -17.44
C TYR A 64 -1.48 -0.31 -16.36
N ALA A 65 -0.27 -0.35 -15.81
CA ALA A 65 0.02 -1.11 -14.60
C ALA A 65 0.90 -0.26 -13.70
N GLN A 66 0.37 0.16 -12.56
CA GLN A 66 1.14 0.85 -11.55
C GLN A 66 1.68 -0.18 -10.56
N GLY A 67 2.95 -0.07 -10.18
CA GLY A 67 3.41 -0.70 -8.94
C GLY A 67 2.62 -0.13 -7.76
N ASN A 68 2.56 -0.84 -6.64
CA ASN A 68 1.93 -0.39 -5.39
C ASN A 68 2.72 0.74 -4.69
N THR A 69 3.39 1.59 -5.48
CA THR A 69 4.34 2.63 -5.04
C THR A 69 3.65 3.97 -4.82
N GLY A 70 2.52 4.21 -5.52
CA GLY A 70 1.84 5.50 -5.51
C GLY A 70 2.74 6.66 -5.97
N CYS A 71 2.32 7.90 -5.66
CA CYS A 71 3.12 9.12 -5.84
C CYS A 71 3.69 9.56 -4.48
N GLY A 72 4.77 8.92 -4.02
CA GLY A 72 5.37 9.22 -2.72
C GLY A 72 6.18 10.52 -2.67
N VAL A 73 6.15 11.22 -1.53
CA VAL A 73 7.05 12.34 -1.21
C VAL A 73 7.78 12.01 0.09
N GLN A 74 9.11 12.15 0.10
CA GLN A 74 9.92 11.94 1.30
C GLN A 74 10.04 13.24 2.09
N VAL A 75 9.59 13.22 3.35
CA VAL A 75 9.80 14.34 4.29
C VAL A 75 11.28 14.44 4.63
N THR A 76 11.88 15.59 4.33
CA THR A 76 13.31 15.85 4.55
C THR A 76 13.61 16.50 5.90
N THR A 77 12.59 17.01 6.59
CA THR A 77 12.72 17.52 7.96
C THR A 77 13.24 16.42 8.88
N ALA A 78 14.19 16.77 9.74
CA ALA A 78 14.76 15.84 10.71
C ALA A 78 13.67 15.25 11.63
N ASN A 79 13.92 14.05 12.15
CA ASN A 79 13.09 13.41 13.17
C ASN A 79 11.63 13.15 12.75
N SER A 80 11.35 13.02 11.45
CA SER A 80 9.99 12.80 10.94
C SER A 80 9.45 11.37 11.15
N TYR A 81 10.31 10.38 11.37
CA TYR A 81 9.91 8.99 11.48
C TYR A 81 10.84 8.14 12.37
N GLY A 82 10.32 7.05 12.92
CA GLY A 82 11.10 5.98 13.54
C GLY A 82 11.82 6.38 14.84
N PRO A 83 12.99 5.78 15.13
CA PRO A 83 13.70 6.04 16.39
C PRO A 83 14.05 7.51 16.64
N SER A 84 14.34 8.28 15.59
CA SER A 84 14.66 9.70 15.71
C SER A 84 13.43 10.53 16.10
N PHE A 85 12.26 10.26 15.52
CA PHE A 85 10.98 10.82 15.96
C PHE A 85 10.70 10.53 17.43
N ASN A 86 10.89 9.28 17.87
CA ASN A 86 10.67 8.89 19.26
C ASN A 86 11.66 9.61 20.21
N SER A 87 12.91 9.78 19.79
CA SER A 87 13.97 10.39 20.62
C SER A 87 13.71 11.85 20.98
N VAL A 88 12.90 12.56 20.18
CA VAL A 88 12.50 13.95 20.44
C VAL A 88 11.10 14.07 21.07
N GLY A 89 10.48 12.96 21.46
CA GLY A 89 9.12 12.96 22.01
C GLY A 89 8.01 13.13 20.95
N GLY A 90 8.31 12.73 19.72
CA GLY A 90 7.39 12.74 18.59
C GLY A 90 7.20 14.11 17.96
N GLY A 91 5.97 14.42 17.56
CA GLY A 91 5.66 15.62 16.80
C GLY A 91 4.19 15.69 16.40
N PHE A 92 3.92 16.46 15.36
CA PHE A 92 2.59 16.67 14.80
C PHE A 92 2.62 16.36 13.31
N TYR A 93 1.62 15.61 12.85
CA TYR A 93 1.29 15.47 11.45
C TYR A 93 -0.06 16.11 11.20
N ALA A 94 -0.16 16.96 10.19
CA ALA A 94 -1.41 17.54 9.73
C ALA A 94 -1.59 17.26 8.23
N MET A 95 -2.83 17.01 7.83
CA MET A 95 -3.20 16.80 6.43
C MET A 95 -4.40 17.68 6.10
N GLU A 96 -4.26 18.47 5.04
CA GLU A 96 -5.37 19.23 4.45
C GLU A 96 -5.68 18.60 3.10
N ARG A 97 -6.96 18.30 2.88
CA ARG A 97 -7.46 17.81 1.60
C ARG A 97 -8.60 18.67 1.12
N THR A 98 -8.51 19.06 -0.14
CA THR A 98 -9.56 19.73 -0.91
C THR A 98 -9.72 19.00 -2.25
N ASP A 99 -10.66 19.43 -3.08
CA ASP A 99 -10.77 18.93 -4.46
C ASP A 99 -9.61 19.40 -5.36
N SER A 100 -8.83 20.38 -4.91
CA SER A 100 -7.72 20.96 -5.67
C SER A 100 -6.34 20.43 -5.27
N PHE A 101 -6.20 19.91 -4.05
CA PHE A 101 -4.92 19.42 -3.55
C PHE A 101 -5.03 18.57 -2.29
N ILE A 102 -3.96 17.82 -2.01
CA ILE A 102 -3.66 17.28 -0.69
C ILE A 102 -2.32 17.86 -0.23
N LYS A 103 -2.26 18.37 0.99
CA LYS A 103 -1.04 18.85 1.65
C LYS A 103 -0.80 18.09 2.94
N VAL A 104 0.46 17.81 3.25
CA VAL A 104 0.88 17.21 4.52
C VAL A 104 1.98 18.05 5.12
N TRP A 105 1.86 18.33 6.42
CA TRP A 105 2.89 19.00 7.22
C TRP A 105 3.37 18.07 8.32
N PHE A 106 4.65 18.19 8.63
CA PHE A 106 5.26 17.60 9.82
C PHE A 106 6.02 18.66 10.60
N TRP A 107 5.78 18.71 11.91
CA TRP A 107 6.57 19.48 12.86
C TRP A 107 7.03 18.56 13.99
N GLN A 108 8.33 18.56 14.30
CA GLN A 108 8.84 17.82 15.44
C GLN A 108 8.40 18.49 16.76
N ARG A 109 8.34 17.74 17.86
CA ARG A 109 8.04 18.31 19.18
C ARG A 109 9.01 19.45 19.51
N GLY A 110 8.46 20.59 19.95
CA GLY A 110 9.25 21.77 20.32
C GLY A 110 9.78 22.57 19.13
N ASP A 111 9.36 22.28 17.91
CA ASP A 111 9.62 23.14 16.75
C ASP A 111 8.88 24.47 16.91
N GLY A 112 9.62 25.58 16.98
CA GLY A 112 9.07 26.92 17.13
C GLY A 112 8.27 27.42 15.92
N SER A 113 8.31 26.72 14.80
CA SER A 113 7.47 27.00 13.62
C SER A 113 6.10 26.30 13.68
N THR A 114 5.86 25.46 14.68
CA THR A 114 4.56 24.78 14.86
C THR A 114 3.45 25.82 15.04
N PRO A 115 2.42 25.83 14.19
CA PRO A 115 1.29 26.76 14.33
C PRO A 115 0.51 26.50 15.61
N GLY A 116 0.23 27.56 16.38
CA GLY A 116 -0.44 27.44 17.68
C GLY A 116 -1.90 26.94 17.59
N ASP A 117 -2.60 27.25 16.50
CA ASP A 117 -3.95 26.75 16.24
C ASP A 117 -3.98 25.21 16.09
N MET A 118 -2.94 24.64 15.49
CA MET A 118 -2.73 23.21 15.36
C MET A 118 -2.20 22.59 16.66
N GLU A 119 -1.13 23.14 17.25
CA GLU A 119 -0.46 22.60 18.44
C GLU A 119 -1.42 22.46 19.63
N PHE A 120 -2.21 23.50 19.91
CA PHE A 120 -3.12 23.52 21.05
C PHE A 120 -4.53 23.03 20.71
N GLY A 121 -4.81 22.69 19.46
CA GLY A 121 -6.13 22.21 19.02
C GLY A 121 -7.21 23.27 19.17
N ALA A 122 -7.01 24.43 18.55
CA ALA A 122 -8.00 25.49 18.51
C ALA A 122 -9.31 25.01 17.89
N THR A 123 -10.42 25.68 18.21
CA THR A 123 -11.74 25.37 17.63
C THR A 123 -11.84 25.70 16.15
N SER A 124 -10.92 26.50 15.62
CA SER A 124 -10.78 26.85 14.21
C SER A 124 -9.29 26.87 13.85
N VAL A 125 -8.97 26.43 12.64
CA VAL A 125 -7.60 26.41 12.11
C VAL A 125 -7.51 27.22 10.81
N ASN A 126 -6.34 27.79 10.52
CA ASN A 126 -6.07 28.48 9.26
C ASN A 126 -4.78 27.97 8.62
N THR A 127 -4.93 27.04 7.68
CA THR A 127 -3.83 26.36 6.98
C THR A 127 -2.99 27.29 6.10
N ASP A 128 -3.51 28.44 5.67
CA ASP A 128 -2.74 29.43 4.90
C ASP A 128 -1.57 30.03 5.70
N THR A 129 -1.64 29.94 7.04
CA THR A 129 -0.60 30.47 7.95
C THR A 129 0.44 29.43 8.36
N TRP A 130 0.26 28.17 7.95
CA TRP A 130 1.12 27.04 8.37
C TRP A 130 2.44 26.94 7.61
N GLY A 131 2.65 27.81 6.62
CA GLY A 131 3.85 27.82 5.80
C GLY A 131 3.91 26.66 4.81
N GLN A 132 5.11 26.38 4.29
CA GLN A 132 5.31 25.39 3.24
C GLN A 132 5.02 23.97 3.74
N PRO A 133 4.17 23.19 3.03
CA PRO A 133 3.91 21.80 3.39
C PRO A 133 5.13 20.91 3.12
N SER A 134 5.29 19.87 3.93
CA SER A 134 6.31 18.82 3.75
C SER A 134 6.04 17.96 2.51
N ALA A 135 4.77 17.78 2.14
CA ALA A 135 4.36 17.17 0.88
C ALA A 135 3.17 17.93 0.27
N PHE A 136 3.19 18.11 -1.05
CA PHE A 136 2.13 18.78 -1.79
C PHE A 136 1.77 17.98 -3.04
N PHE A 137 0.49 17.61 -3.12
CA PHE A 137 -0.12 16.88 -4.22
C PHE A 137 -1.14 17.80 -4.90
N PRO A 138 -0.73 18.59 -5.91
CA PRO A 138 -1.64 19.49 -6.62
C PRO A 138 -2.51 18.73 -7.63
N ASN A 139 -3.57 19.37 -8.09
CA ASN A 139 -4.44 18.83 -9.15
C ASN A 139 -3.94 19.07 -10.59
N THR A 140 -2.69 19.50 -10.78
CA THR A 140 -2.14 19.84 -12.10
C THR A 140 -2.25 18.69 -13.11
N GLU A 141 -2.08 17.45 -12.65
CA GLU A 141 -2.11 16.23 -13.46
C GLU A 141 -3.00 15.13 -12.84
N CYS A 142 -3.79 15.47 -11.82
CA CYS A 142 -4.62 14.53 -11.07
C CYS A 142 -5.90 15.23 -10.59
N ASP A 143 -7.06 14.78 -11.02
CA ASP A 143 -8.34 15.29 -10.49
C ASP A 143 -8.59 14.71 -9.09
N ILE A 144 -8.12 15.42 -8.06
CA ILE A 144 -8.21 14.97 -6.66
C ILE A 144 -9.66 14.73 -6.25
N GLY A 145 -10.58 15.61 -6.64
CA GLY A 145 -12.01 15.48 -6.34
C GLY A 145 -12.66 14.24 -6.96
N ALA A 146 -12.25 13.88 -8.19
CA ALA A 146 -12.75 12.67 -8.85
C ALA A 146 -12.15 11.37 -8.32
N HIS A 147 -10.92 11.42 -7.77
CA HIS A 147 -10.21 10.23 -7.31
C HIS A 147 -10.43 9.89 -5.84
N PHE A 148 -10.83 10.85 -5.01
CA PHE A 148 -11.02 10.62 -3.59
C PHE A 148 -12.45 10.97 -3.14
N GLY A 149 -13.16 9.97 -2.60
CA GLY A 149 -14.44 10.14 -1.90
C GLY A 149 -14.27 10.27 -0.38
N PRO A 150 -15.33 10.05 0.41
CA PRO A 150 -15.22 9.94 1.87
C PRO A 150 -14.24 8.83 2.27
N ASN A 151 -13.28 9.16 3.14
CA ASN A 151 -12.27 8.21 3.65
C ASN A 151 -12.38 8.02 5.16
N ASN A 152 -11.95 6.84 5.62
CA ASN A 152 -11.73 6.55 7.03
C ASN A 152 -10.28 6.86 7.41
N VAL A 153 -10.06 7.34 8.63
CA VAL A 153 -8.71 7.40 9.22
C VAL A 153 -8.36 5.99 9.72
N ILE A 154 -7.21 5.46 9.28
CA ILE A 154 -6.71 4.15 9.67
C ILE A 154 -5.34 4.33 10.33
N ILE A 155 -5.18 3.73 11.51
CA ILE A 155 -3.90 3.63 12.22
C ILE A 155 -3.65 2.16 12.47
N ASN A 156 -2.52 1.64 11.99
CA ASN A 156 -2.18 0.24 12.12
C ASN A 156 -0.67 0.05 12.30
N THR A 157 -0.31 -1.13 12.78
CA THR A 157 1.05 -1.65 12.74
C THR A 157 0.97 -3.02 12.07
N SER A 158 1.61 -3.17 10.92
CA SER A 158 1.77 -4.47 10.24
C SER A 158 3.25 -4.82 10.19
N LEU A 159 3.57 -6.10 10.09
CA LEU A 159 4.93 -6.61 10.07
C LEU A 159 5.18 -7.31 8.73
N CYS A 160 6.38 -7.11 8.18
CA CYS A 160 6.81 -7.70 6.93
C CYS A 160 5.87 -7.34 5.75
N GLY A 161 5.18 -8.32 5.19
CA GLY A 161 4.25 -8.16 4.07
C GLY A 161 4.90 -7.63 2.78
N ASP A 162 4.06 -7.06 1.93
CA ASP A 162 4.40 -6.69 0.55
C ASP A 162 5.46 -5.59 0.41
N TRP A 163 5.84 -4.93 1.51
CA TRP A 163 6.89 -3.92 1.51
C TRP A 163 8.03 -4.23 2.47
N ALA A 164 7.79 -4.23 3.78
CA ALA A 164 8.84 -4.43 4.77
C ALA A 164 9.37 -5.87 4.78
N GLY A 165 8.62 -6.83 4.23
CA GLY A 165 9.03 -8.23 4.08
C GLY A 165 9.90 -8.50 2.86
N ILE A 166 10.02 -7.54 1.93
CA ILE A 166 10.89 -7.70 0.76
C ILE A 166 12.35 -7.83 1.24
N PRO A 167 13.09 -8.89 0.85
CA PRO A 167 14.44 -9.11 1.34
C PRO A 167 15.41 -7.94 1.11
N SER A 168 15.31 -7.23 -0.01
CA SER A 168 16.16 -6.05 -0.28
C SER A 168 15.82 -4.85 0.60
N VAL A 169 14.57 -4.70 1.03
CA VAL A 169 14.13 -3.63 1.94
C VAL A 169 14.55 -3.98 3.37
N PHE A 170 14.22 -5.18 3.83
CA PHE A 170 14.51 -5.64 5.18
C PHE A 170 16.03 -5.70 5.45
N ASN A 171 16.78 -6.40 4.60
CA ASN A 171 18.23 -6.52 4.77
C ASN A 171 18.95 -5.20 4.42
N GLY A 172 18.40 -4.41 3.49
CA GLY A 172 18.93 -3.08 3.17
C GLY A 172 18.83 -2.10 4.34
N ALA A 173 17.86 -2.28 5.23
CA ALA A 173 17.75 -1.56 6.50
C ALA A 173 18.71 -2.08 7.60
N GLY A 174 19.50 -3.12 7.31
CA GLY A 174 20.44 -3.74 8.26
C GLY A 174 19.82 -4.81 9.16
N CYS A 175 18.57 -5.22 8.90
CA CYS A 175 17.94 -6.32 9.64
C CYS A 175 18.48 -7.68 9.18
N PRO A 176 18.66 -8.67 10.08
CA PRO A 176 19.24 -9.96 9.72
C PRO A 176 18.20 -10.98 9.24
N GLY A 177 18.52 -11.71 8.17
CA GLY A 177 17.80 -12.94 7.78
C GLY A 177 16.48 -12.69 7.05
N ASP A 178 15.49 -13.54 7.31
CA ASP A 178 14.14 -13.44 6.76
C ASP A 178 13.22 -12.67 7.74
N CYS A 179 12.39 -11.78 7.22
CA CYS A 179 11.56 -10.90 8.05
C CYS A 179 10.56 -11.68 8.91
N ASN A 180 9.85 -12.66 8.34
CA ASN A 180 8.83 -13.41 9.08
C ASN A 180 9.49 -14.24 10.19
N THR A 181 10.62 -14.88 9.86
CA THR A 181 11.42 -15.64 10.83
C THR A 181 11.92 -14.74 11.95
N PHE A 182 12.39 -13.52 11.62
CA PHE A 182 12.85 -12.56 12.61
C PHE A 182 11.71 -12.13 13.56
N VAL A 183 10.54 -11.80 13.01
CA VAL A 183 9.35 -11.44 13.78
C VAL A 183 8.94 -12.56 14.75
N ASP A 184 8.84 -13.79 14.25
CA ASP A 184 8.38 -14.94 15.03
C ASP A 184 9.33 -15.29 16.19
N GLN A 185 10.64 -15.14 15.96
CA GLN A 185 11.67 -15.61 16.91
C GLN A 185 12.15 -14.52 17.89
N ASN A 186 11.82 -13.25 17.64
CA ASN A 186 12.35 -12.12 18.43
C ASN A 186 11.24 -11.22 19.03
N PRO A 187 10.24 -11.77 19.73
CA PRO A 187 9.10 -10.98 20.24
C PRO A 187 9.53 -9.85 21.18
N SER A 188 10.63 -10.02 21.91
CA SER A 188 11.18 -9.01 22.83
C SER A 188 11.70 -7.75 22.13
N THR A 189 11.94 -7.79 20.81
CA THR A 189 12.42 -6.63 20.05
C THR A 189 11.30 -5.63 19.71
N PHE A 190 10.04 -6.04 19.85
CA PHE A 190 8.86 -5.23 19.51
C PHE A 190 8.27 -4.46 20.70
N VAL A 191 8.95 -4.39 21.85
CA VAL A 191 8.48 -3.65 23.04
C VAL A 191 8.24 -2.15 22.78
N ASN A 192 8.91 -1.59 21.76
CA ASN A 192 8.76 -0.20 21.33
C ASN A 192 7.89 -0.05 20.07
N ALA A 193 7.20 -1.11 19.62
CA ALA A 193 6.34 -1.09 18.44
C ALA A 193 4.88 -0.74 18.81
N TYR A 194 4.66 0.47 19.34
CA TYR A 194 3.35 0.96 19.74
C TYR A 194 3.12 2.41 19.29
N TRP A 195 1.86 2.83 19.34
CA TRP A 195 1.46 4.22 19.13
C TRP A 195 1.06 4.84 20.47
N GLU A 196 1.63 6.01 20.77
CA GLU A 196 1.14 6.88 21.85
C GLU A 196 0.60 8.15 21.21
N ILE A 197 -0.72 8.28 21.16
CA ILE A 197 -1.41 9.34 20.43
C ILE A 197 -2.09 10.27 21.43
N ASN A 198 -1.61 11.51 21.51
CA ASN A 198 -2.20 12.52 22.38
C ASN A 198 -3.59 12.97 21.92
N ALA A 199 -3.76 13.20 20.62
CA ALA A 199 -5.05 13.61 20.05
C ALA A 199 -5.11 13.34 18.55
N ILE A 200 -6.32 13.08 18.07
CA ILE A 200 -6.69 13.15 16.65
C ILE A 200 -7.84 14.14 16.55
N ARG A 201 -7.70 15.16 15.70
CA ARG A 201 -8.70 16.21 15.50
C ARG A 201 -9.02 16.31 14.01
N VAL A 202 -10.30 16.47 13.70
CA VAL A 202 -10.80 16.60 12.31
C VAL A 202 -11.58 17.91 12.22
N TYR A 203 -11.28 18.68 11.18
CA TYR A 203 -11.92 19.96 10.86
C TYR A 203 -12.56 19.83 9.46
N THR A 204 -13.65 20.54 9.23
CA THR A 204 -14.44 20.52 7.99
C THR A 204 -14.91 21.90 7.61
#